data_AF-A9VVM7-F1
#
_entry.id   AF-A9VVM7-F1
#
_cell.length_a   1.000
_cell.length_b   1.000
_cell.length_c   1.000
_cell.angle_alpha   90.00
_cell.angle_beta   90.00
_cell.angle_gamma   90.00
#
_symmetry.space_group_name_H-M   'P 1'
#
loop_
_entity.id
_entity.type
_entity.pdbx_description
1 polymer ?
#
loop_
_entity_poly.entity_id
_entity_poly.type
_entity_poly.pdbx_seq_one_letter_code
_entity_poly.pdbx_strand_id
1 'polypeptide(L)'
;MGNLGETIERLYIDDTIDITWHTFEKHTYFVVQGEDGRVFLRRKGTNRYAYRRPVLMNTIDLLDMIKGDMMGDMPIVESYVIYPKGSDI
;
A
#
# COMPACT_ATOMS: atom_id res chain seq x y z
N MET A 1 -28.04 5.76 -4.27
CA MET A 1 -27.12 4.63 -4.56
C MET A 1 -26.45 4.95 -5.90
N GLY A 2 -25.22 5.46 -5.86
CA GLY A 2 -24.43 5.75 -7.06
C GLY A 2 -23.39 4.67 -7.26
N ASN A 3 -23.31 4.14 -8.49
CA ASN A 3 -22.28 3.19 -8.91
C ASN A 3 -20.90 3.84 -8.75
N LEU A 4 -20.18 3.43 -7.70
CA LEU A 4 -18.74 3.61 -7.62
C LEU A 4 -18.15 2.82 -8.77
N GLY A 5 -17.71 3.53 -9.81
CA GLY A 5 -16.97 2.91 -10.91
C GLY A 5 -15.87 2.05 -10.31
N GLU A 6 -15.86 0.77 -10.68
CA GLU A 6 -14.82 -0.18 -10.27
C GLU A 6 -13.46 0.45 -10.55
N THR A 7 -12.82 0.95 -9.50
CA THR A 7 -11.42 1.35 -9.59
C THR A 7 -10.68 0.03 -9.71
N ILE A 8 -10.09 -0.23 -10.87
CA ILE A 8 -9.16 -1.34 -11.05
C ILE A 8 -7.93 -0.99 -10.20
N GLU A 9 -8.00 -1.30 -8.90
CA GLU A 9 -6.93 -1.07 -7.93
C GLU A 9 -5.94 -2.22 -8.06
N ARG A 10 -4.95 -2.05 -8.93
CA ARG A 10 -3.82 -2.98 -9.04
C ARG A 10 -2.60 -2.33 -8.43
N LEU A 11 -1.86 -3.12 -7.67
CA LEU A 11 -0.58 -2.75 -7.09
C LEU A 11 0.49 -3.64 -7.73
N TYR A 12 1.58 -3.04 -8.19
CA TYR A 12 2.73 -3.74 -8.75
C TYR A 12 4.00 -3.40 -7.97
N ILE A 13 5.02 -4.26 -8.12
CA ILE A 13 6.38 -3.93 -7.67
C ILE A 13 6.84 -2.66 -8.38
N ASP A 14 7.55 -1.80 -7.65
CA ASP A 14 8.04 -0.47 -8.04
C ASP A 14 6.97 0.64 -8.12
N ASP A 15 5.70 0.33 -7.89
CA ASP A 15 4.69 1.37 -7.71
C ASP A 15 4.98 2.18 -6.45
N THR A 16 4.53 3.44 -6.47
CA THR A 16 4.55 4.30 -5.29
C THR A 16 3.15 4.32 -4.69
N ILE A 17 3.06 4.26 -3.37
CA ILE A 17 1.80 4.38 -2.65
C ILE A 17 1.95 5.44 -1.55
N ASP A 18 1.05 6.41 -1.55
CA ASP A 18 0.87 7.34 -0.44
C ASP A 18 -0.19 6.77 0.50
N ILE A 19 0.15 6.61 1.77
CA ILE A 19 -0.77 6.16 2.81
C ILE A 19 -1.00 7.32 3.78
N THR A 20 -2.26 7.66 3.99
CA THR A 20 -2.71 8.50 5.10
C THR A 20 -3.10 7.58 6.26
N TRP A 21 -2.34 7.62 7.34
CA TRP A 21 -2.65 6.88 8.57
C TRP A 21 -3.84 7.51 9.29
N HIS A 22 -4.52 6.76 10.17
CA HIS A 22 -5.65 7.27 10.94
C HIS A 22 -5.29 8.40 11.92
N THR A 23 -3.98 8.59 12.18
CA THR A 23 -3.42 9.77 12.87
C THR A 23 -3.32 11.02 11.97
N PHE A 24 -3.83 10.96 10.73
CA PHE A 24 -3.70 11.94 9.65
C PHE A 24 -2.26 12.20 9.16
N GLU A 25 -1.29 11.40 9.61
CA GLU A 25 0.06 11.44 9.07
C GLU A 25 0.10 10.82 7.67
N LYS A 26 0.79 11.49 6.74
CA LYS A 26 0.94 11.01 5.35
C LYS A 26 2.37 10.57 5.09
N HIS A 27 2.52 9.37 4.54
CA HIS A 27 3.82 8.80 4.21
C HIS A 27 3.80 8.16 2.81
N THR A 28 4.85 8.42 2.04
CA THR A 28 5.07 7.83 0.72
C THR A 28 5.93 6.57 0.83
N TYR A 29 5.52 5.51 0.16
CA TYR A 29 6.21 4.21 0.13
C TYR A 29 6.40 3.71 -1.29
N PHE A 30 7.44 2.89 -1.48
CA PHE A 30 7.64 2.07 -2.66
C PHE A 30 7.23 0.63 -2.36
N VAL A 31 6.55 0.00 -3.30
CA VAL A 31 6.27 -1.44 -3.27
C VAL A 31 7.53 -2.18 -3.69
N VAL A 32 8.07 -3.02 -2.83
CA VAL A 32 9.32 -3.74 -3.07
C VAL A 32 9.15 -5.23 -2.84
N GLN A 33 9.91 -6.03 -3.59
CA GLN A 33 10.08 -7.46 -3.33
C GLN A 33 11.43 -7.69 -2.67
N GLY A 34 11.45 -8.37 -1.52
CA GLY A 34 12.67 -8.79 -0.84
C GLY A 34 13.34 -9.98 -1.53
N GLU A 35 14.58 -10.26 -1.16
CA GLU A 35 15.34 -11.44 -1.66
C GLU A 35 14.66 -12.77 -1.27
N ASP A 36 13.86 -12.76 -0.21
CA ASP A 36 13.06 -13.90 0.24
C ASP A 36 11.73 -14.06 -0.52
N GLY A 37 11.51 -13.25 -1.58
CA GLY A 37 10.32 -13.27 -2.43
C GLY A 37 9.13 -12.50 -1.86
N ARG A 38 9.21 -11.99 -0.62
CA ARG A 38 8.09 -11.30 0.05
C ARG A 38 7.90 -9.88 -0.44
N VAL A 39 6.67 -9.40 -0.39
CA VAL A 39 6.29 -8.05 -0.83
C VAL A 39 5.95 -7.17 0.37
N PHE A 40 6.51 -5.97 0.41
CA PHE A 40 6.28 -5.01 1.51
C PHE A 40 6.47 -3.57 1.04
N LEU A 41 6.20 -2.61 1.93
CA LEU A 41 6.35 -1.18 1.66
C LEU A 41 7.64 -0.63 2.26
N ARG A 42 8.47 0.03 1.46
CA ARG A 42 9.66 0.77 1.92
C ARG A 42 9.40 2.28 1.85
N ARG A 43 9.55 2.99 2.96
CA ARG A 43 9.27 4.42 3.04
C ARG A 43 10.29 5.24 2.24
N LYS A 44 9.82 6.13 1.36
CA LYS A 44 10.67 7.00 0.54
C LYS A 44 11.59 7.85 1.42
N GLY A 45 12.88 7.92 1.06
CA GLY A 45 13.90 8.68 1.77
C GLY A 45 14.38 8.08 3.10
N THR A 46 13.95 6.86 3.47
CA THR A 46 14.38 6.20 4.72
C THR A 46 14.54 4.68 4.53
N ASN A 47 15.16 4.01 5.50
CA ASN A 47 15.18 2.53 5.58
C ASN A 47 14.03 1.97 6.45
N ARG A 48 12.97 2.75 6.70
CA ARG A 48 11.80 2.27 7.44
C ARG A 48 10.88 1.48 6.53
N TYR A 49 10.31 0.40 7.05
CA TYR A 49 9.41 -0.49 6.33
C TYR A 49 8.02 -0.48 6.98
N ALA A 50 6.99 -0.61 6.16
CA ALA A 50 5.63 -0.92 6.58
C ALA A 50 5.20 -2.23 5.92
N TYR A 51 4.24 -2.94 6.52
CA TYR A 51 3.73 -4.20 5.99
C TYR A 51 4.83 -5.23 5.69
N ARG A 52 5.89 -5.29 6.49
CA ARG A 52 6.91 -6.36 6.38
C ARG A 52 6.48 -7.57 7.19
N ARG A 53 5.41 -8.26 6.74
CA ARG A 53 4.82 -9.41 7.43
C ARG A 53 5.14 -10.73 6.69
N PRO A 54 5.14 -11.89 7.37
CA PRO A 54 5.48 -13.17 6.74
C PRO A 54 4.52 -13.64 5.66
N VAL A 55 3.27 -13.15 5.68
CA VAL A 55 2.16 -13.64 4.84
C VAL A 55 2.03 -12.93 3.50
N LEU A 56 2.79 -11.86 3.27
CA LEU A 56 2.63 -11.02 2.09
C LEU A 56 3.56 -11.51 0.98
N MET A 57 3.10 -12.47 0.20
CA MET A 57 3.90 -13.15 -0.83
C MET A 57 3.78 -12.50 -2.20
N ASN A 58 2.73 -11.71 -2.41
CA ASN A 58 2.47 -11.01 -3.65
C ASN A 58 1.83 -9.63 -3.37
N THR A 59 1.65 -8.83 -4.42
CA THR A 59 1.09 -7.47 -4.28
C THR A 59 -0.41 -7.45 -4.01
N ILE A 60 -1.13 -8.54 -4.30
CA ILE A 60 -2.56 -8.69 -3.98
C ILE A 60 -2.71 -8.85 -2.47
N ASP A 61 -1.95 -9.75 -1.84
CA ASP A 61 -1.97 -9.95 -0.38
C ASP A 61 -1.67 -8.64 0.36
N LEU A 62 -0.71 -7.86 -0.15
CA LEU A 62 -0.34 -6.56 0.40
C LEU A 62 -1.48 -5.55 0.29
N LEU A 63 -2.11 -5.43 -0.89
CA LEU A 63 -3.22 -4.51 -1.11
C LEU A 63 -4.44 -4.89 -0.26
N ASP A 64 -4.76 -6.18 -0.16
CA ASP A 64 -5.86 -6.69 0.66
C ASP A 64 -5.64 -6.39 2.15
N MET A 65 -4.39 -6.49 2.64
CA MET A 65 -4.06 -6.10 4.01
C MET A 65 -4.27 -4.60 4.26
N ILE A 66 -3.83 -3.74 3.34
CA ILE A 66 -4.02 -2.29 3.45
C ILE A 66 -5.52 -1.94 3.47
N LYS A 67 -6.32 -2.62 2.64
CA LYS A 67 -7.79 -2.48 2.64
C LYS A 67 -8.42 -2.99 3.93
N GLY A 68 -7.94 -4.11 4.45
CA GLY A 68 -8.37 -4.65 5.74
C GLY A 68 -8.10 -3.67 6.89
N ASP A 69 -6.92 -3.03 6.88
CA ASP A 69 -6.54 -1.99 7.85
C ASP A 69 -7.32 -0.67 7.68
N MET A 70 -8.03 -0.48 6.56
CA MET A 70 -8.92 0.65 6.31
C MET A 70 -10.39 0.35 6.66
N MET A 71 -10.83 -0.91 6.50
CA MET A 71 -12.23 -1.33 6.68
C MET A 71 -12.50 -2.09 8.00
N GLY A 72 -11.47 -2.44 8.77
CA GLY A 72 -11.61 -3.22 10.00
C GLY A 72 -12.21 -2.44 11.16
N ASP A 73 -12.56 -3.16 12.24
CA ASP A 73 -13.18 -2.60 13.46
C ASP A 73 -12.30 -1.54 14.17
N MET A 74 -10.99 -1.60 13.96
CA MET A 74 -10.02 -0.60 14.42
C MET A 74 -9.16 -0.16 13.22
N PRO A 75 -9.64 0.79 12.41
CA PRO A 75 -8.91 1.22 11.22
C PRO A 75 -7.62 1.94 11.61
N ILE A 76 -6.53 1.60 10.95
CA ILE A 76 -5.23 2.27 11.10
C ILE A 76 -4.83 3.03 9.83
N VAL A 77 -5.45 2.71 8.70
CA VAL A 77 -5.32 3.44 7.43
C VAL A 77 -6.60 4.24 7.21
N GLU A 78 -6.46 5.53 6.93
CA GLU A 78 -7.58 6.42 6.59
C GLU A 78 -7.86 6.38 5.07
N SER A 79 -6.80 6.44 4.27
CA SER A 79 -6.87 6.39 2.81
C SER A 79 -5.50 6.08 2.22
N TYR A 80 -5.49 5.63 0.96
CA TYR A 80 -4.26 5.50 0.18
C TYR A 80 -4.48 5.96 -1.27
N VAL A 81 -3.38 6.32 -1.93
CA VAL A 81 -3.34 6.62 -3.37
C VAL A 81 -2.17 5.88 -3.99
N ILE A 82 -2.43 5.13 -5.06
CA ILE A 82 -1.42 4.38 -5.80
C ILE A 82 -1.01 5.18 -7.03
N TYR A 83 0.30 5.31 -7.23
CA TYR A 83 0.94 5.91 -8.40
C TYR A 83 1.70 4.81 -9.13
N PRO A 84 1.20 4.36 -10.30
CA PRO A 84 1.89 3.35 -11.10
C PRO A 84 3.32 3.80 -11.44
N LYS A 85 4.27 2.88 -11.51
CA LYS A 85 5.62 3.19 -11.98
C LYS A 85 5.59 3.93 -13.33
N GLY A 86 6.40 4.98 -13.46
CA GLY A 86 6.44 5.82 -14.66
C GLY A 86 5.32 6.87 -14.77
N SER A 87 4.45 6.98 -13.76
CA SER A 87 3.61 8.17 -13.59
C SER A 87 4.52 9.31 -13.13
N ASP A 88 4.66 10.37 -13.92
CA ASP A 88 5.38 11.57 -13.51
C ASP A 88 4.67 12.18 -12.28
N ILE A 89 5.40 12.31 -11.16
CA ILE A 89 4.99 13.01 -9.93
C ILE A 89 5.93 14.20 -9.72
#